data_AF-A0A800JPT7-F1
#
_entry.id   AF-A0A800JPT7-F1
#
_cell.length_a   1.000
_cell.length_b   1.000
_cell.length_c   1.000
_cell.angle_alpha   90.00
_cell.angle_beta   90.00
_cell.angle_gamma   90.00
#
_symmetry.space_group_name_H-M   'P 1'
#
loop_
_entity.id
_entity.type
_entity.pdbx_description
1 polymer ?
#
loop_
_entity_poly.entity_id
_entity_poly.type
_entity_poly.pdbx_seq_one_letter_code
_entity_poly.pdbx_strand_id
1 'polypeptide(L)'
;MSPESRTWGRDTAWLRQPTAGLRAQPPQGLRKYNPEPQSMNSPQPSSPARDAKVPPGSTVEYWCWHLIQSDSWQAKTQPGPPPDLTKDAAWETSATVRRISAPGRPACLRVETRSRKTPPMGALAQARPRAQLMHTFMHHELQAAELFAWAVLAFPDTPREFRAGLLRLAQEELQHLALYQQHLKSLGHKVGDFPVRDWFWQRMSNCPSPLAFVALQGLGLEGANLDHSARFSCAFQAAGDTEGARIMERICKDEEGHVDFSRRWFEIFTDAPLTYEAWKKALPKQVTPGLFRGRPINRQARLAAGLDQTFIDALERSPSATLARKEQLKE
;
A
#
# COMPACT_ATOMS: atom_id res chain seq x y z
N MET A 1 17.78 -30.91 17.75
CA MET A 1 16.67 -30.88 16.76
C MET A 1 16.55 -29.45 16.28
N SER A 2 16.95 -29.21 15.03
CA SER A 2 16.91 -27.89 14.39
C SER A 2 15.49 -27.63 13.87
N PRO A 3 14.88 -26.44 14.05
CA PRO A 3 13.60 -26.13 13.43
C PRO A 3 13.82 -25.87 11.94
N GLU A 4 13.18 -26.70 11.12
CA GLU A 4 13.17 -26.62 9.66
C GLU A 4 12.73 -25.23 9.19
N SER A 5 13.60 -24.59 8.40
CA SER A 5 13.31 -23.39 7.64
C SER A 5 12.23 -23.69 6.59
N ARG A 6 10.98 -23.32 6.87
CA ARG A 6 9.93 -23.29 5.84
C ARG A 6 10.29 -22.23 4.80
N THR A 7 10.82 -22.68 3.66
CA THR A 7 10.91 -21.89 2.45
C THR A 7 9.49 -21.72 1.90
N TRP A 8 8.85 -20.59 2.21
CA TRP A 8 7.59 -20.21 1.57
C TRP A 8 7.87 -19.83 0.12
N GLY A 9 7.15 -20.47 -0.79
CA GLY A 9 7.45 -20.54 -2.22
C GLY A 9 7.57 -19.18 -2.90
N ARG A 10 8.63 -19.06 -3.71
CA ARG A 10 8.78 -18.06 -4.77
C ARG A 10 7.84 -18.42 -5.92
N ASP A 11 6.59 -18.00 -5.86
CA ASP A 11 5.71 -18.11 -7.03
C ASP A 11 5.07 -16.77 -7.37
N THR A 12 5.87 -15.90 -7.98
CA THR A 12 5.38 -14.72 -8.71
C THR A 12 4.99 -15.08 -10.16
N ALA A 13 4.93 -16.38 -10.52
CA ALA A 13 4.61 -16.78 -11.89
C ALA A 13 3.18 -16.40 -12.29
N TRP A 14 2.25 -16.25 -11.33
CA TRP A 14 0.90 -15.75 -11.59
C TRP A 14 0.85 -14.26 -11.98
N LEU A 15 1.87 -13.45 -11.64
CA LEU A 15 2.02 -12.08 -12.16
C LEU A 15 2.44 -12.09 -13.64
N ARG A 16 3.09 -13.17 -14.11
CA ARG A 16 3.64 -13.33 -15.47
C ARG A 16 2.85 -14.27 -16.37
N GLN A 17 1.84 -14.96 -15.86
CA GLN A 17 0.94 -15.73 -16.71
C GLN A 17 0.23 -14.72 -17.63
N PRO A 18 0.41 -14.81 -18.97
CA PRO A 18 -0.61 -14.25 -19.85
C PRO A 18 -1.91 -14.95 -19.44
N THR A 19 -3.03 -14.25 -19.45
CA THR A 19 -4.36 -14.88 -19.39
C THR A 19 -4.62 -15.68 -20.68
N ALA A 20 -3.69 -16.56 -21.08
CA ALA A 20 -3.79 -17.47 -22.19
C ALA A 20 -4.64 -18.66 -21.74
N GLY A 21 -5.95 -18.46 -21.76
CA GLY A 21 -6.97 -19.42 -21.36
C GLY A 21 -8.30 -18.74 -21.02
N LEU A 22 -8.23 -17.46 -20.62
CA LEU A 22 -9.34 -16.53 -20.61
C LEU A 22 -8.89 -15.34 -21.45
N ARG A 23 -9.25 -15.32 -22.74
CA ARG A 23 -9.70 -14.04 -23.29
C ARG A 23 -10.71 -13.57 -22.25
N ALA A 24 -10.35 -12.56 -21.45
CA ALA A 24 -11.34 -11.83 -20.69
C ALA A 24 -12.27 -11.27 -21.75
N GLN A 25 -13.34 -12.00 -22.04
CA GLN A 25 -14.53 -11.31 -22.48
C GLN A 25 -14.78 -10.27 -21.38
N PRO A 26 -15.03 -9.01 -21.73
CA PRO A 26 -15.45 -8.03 -20.74
C PRO A 26 -16.56 -8.71 -19.92
N PRO A 27 -16.49 -8.72 -18.58
CA PRO A 27 -17.45 -9.45 -17.76
C PRO A 27 -18.86 -9.15 -18.26
N GLN A 28 -19.58 -10.19 -18.68
CA GLN A 28 -20.97 -10.01 -19.09
C GLN A 28 -21.74 -9.48 -17.87
N GLY A 29 -22.24 -8.25 -17.98
CA GLY A 29 -22.89 -7.57 -16.86
C GLY A 29 -22.05 -6.52 -16.14
N LEU A 30 -20.88 -6.11 -16.65
CA LEU A 30 -20.32 -4.80 -16.31
C LEU A 30 -21.38 -3.74 -16.65
N ARG A 31 -22.14 -3.28 -15.64
CA ARG A 31 -22.61 -1.90 -15.67
C ARG A 31 -21.35 -1.08 -15.89
N LYS A 32 -21.29 -0.37 -17.02
CA LYS A 32 -20.21 0.58 -17.30
C LYS A 32 -19.88 1.30 -16.00
N TYR A 33 -18.66 1.13 -15.51
CA TYR A 33 -18.19 1.97 -14.41
C TYR A 33 -18.34 3.40 -14.91
N ASN A 34 -19.34 4.11 -14.41
CA ASN A 34 -19.61 5.47 -14.82
C ASN A 34 -18.66 6.37 -14.03
N PRO A 35 -17.67 7.01 -14.65
CA PRO A 35 -16.69 7.85 -13.96
C PRO A 35 -17.28 9.18 -13.48
N GLU A 36 -18.60 9.36 -13.53
CA GLU A 36 -19.23 10.58 -13.04
C GLU A 36 -18.89 10.80 -11.56
N PRO A 37 -18.45 12.01 -11.19
CA PRO A 37 -18.31 12.35 -9.79
C PRO A 37 -19.69 12.21 -9.16
N GLN A 38 -19.85 11.28 -8.21
CA GLN A 38 -21.00 11.30 -7.33
C GLN A 38 -21.16 12.75 -6.84
N SER A 39 -22.34 13.33 -7.08
CA SER A 39 -22.56 14.75 -6.84
C SER A 39 -22.14 15.10 -5.40
N MET A 40 -21.50 16.25 -5.23
CA MET A 40 -21.03 16.75 -3.93
C MET A 40 -22.17 17.12 -2.96
N ASN A 41 -23.39 16.60 -3.18
CA ASN A 41 -24.53 16.70 -2.27
C ASN A 41 -24.79 15.41 -1.46
N SER A 42 -23.79 14.54 -1.35
CA SER A 42 -23.80 13.54 -0.27
C SER A 42 -23.58 14.27 1.06
N PRO A 43 -24.42 14.07 2.10
CA PRO A 43 -24.27 14.76 3.37
C PRO A 43 -22.85 14.53 3.90
N GLN A 44 -22.20 15.62 4.31
CA GLN A 44 -20.92 15.57 5.04
C GLN A 44 -21.04 14.52 6.15
N PRO A 45 -20.14 13.53 6.25
CA PRO A 45 -20.23 12.55 7.32
C PRO A 45 -20.01 13.26 8.65
N SER A 46 -21.11 13.47 9.37
CA SER A 46 -21.12 13.82 10.77
C SER A 46 -20.53 12.66 11.58
N SER A 47 -19.44 12.92 12.32
CA SER A 47 -18.76 12.00 13.24
C SER A 47 -18.14 10.74 12.61
N PRO A 48 -17.00 10.23 13.14
CA PRO A 48 -16.40 9.00 12.65
C PRO A 48 -17.36 7.86 12.95
N ALA A 49 -17.88 7.21 11.91
CA ALA A 49 -18.71 6.03 12.04
C ALA A 49 -17.87 4.89 12.66
N ARG A 50 -17.88 4.81 13.98
CA ARG A 50 -17.45 3.62 14.73
C ARG A 50 -18.40 2.43 14.51
N ASP A 51 -19.54 2.66 13.84
CA ASP A 51 -20.64 1.71 13.72
C ASP A 51 -20.83 1.17 12.29
N ALA A 52 -19.76 0.92 11.55
CA ALA A 52 -19.86 0.06 10.37
C ALA A 52 -20.20 -1.37 10.83
N LYS A 53 -21.38 -1.90 10.45
CA LYS A 53 -21.86 -3.22 10.86
C LYS A 53 -20.78 -4.29 10.62
N VAL A 54 -20.41 -5.03 11.67
CA VAL A 54 -19.40 -6.08 11.63
C VAL A 54 -19.75 -7.11 10.53
N PRO A 55 -18.83 -7.44 9.60
CA PRO A 55 -19.05 -8.50 8.62
C PRO A 55 -19.25 -9.90 9.25
N PRO A 56 -19.87 -10.86 8.55
CA PRO A 56 -19.99 -12.23 9.04
C PRO A 56 -18.61 -12.90 9.19
N GLY A 57 -18.37 -13.58 10.32
CA GLY A 57 -17.04 -14.05 10.74
C GLY A 57 -16.25 -14.94 9.78
N SER A 58 -16.92 -15.62 8.83
CA SER A 58 -16.30 -16.52 7.85
C SER A 58 -15.92 -15.84 6.53
N THR A 59 -16.15 -14.53 6.37
CA THR A 59 -15.97 -13.84 5.08
C THR A 59 -14.63 -13.11 4.97
N VAL A 60 -14.23 -12.84 3.73
CA VAL A 60 -13.07 -11.98 3.41
C VAL A 60 -13.26 -10.59 4.01
N GLU A 61 -14.48 -10.05 3.98
CA GLU A 61 -14.79 -8.77 4.59
C GLU A 61 -14.54 -8.79 6.11
N TYR A 62 -14.86 -9.88 6.82
CA TYR A 62 -14.53 -9.99 8.24
C TYR A 62 -13.03 -10.02 8.47
N TRP A 63 -12.27 -10.78 7.67
CA TRP A 63 -10.82 -10.81 7.77
C TRP A 63 -10.22 -9.40 7.61
N CYS A 64 -10.66 -8.65 6.59
CA CYS A 64 -10.22 -7.27 6.36
C CYS A 64 -10.62 -6.35 7.52
N TRP A 65 -11.87 -6.43 7.96
CA TRP A 65 -12.40 -5.60 9.05
C TRP A 65 -11.64 -5.87 10.36
N HIS A 66 -11.38 -7.14 10.68
CA HIS A 66 -10.66 -7.54 11.87
C HIS A 66 -9.19 -7.07 11.83
N LEU A 67 -8.50 -7.23 10.68
CA LEU A 67 -7.15 -6.70 10.48
C LEU A 67 -7.11 -5.19 10.75
N ILE A 68 -8.08 -4.42 10.26
CA ILE A 68 -8.10 -2.96 10.40
C ILE A 68 -8.50 -2.51 11.81
N GLN A 69 -9.52 -3.12 12.42
CA GLN A 69 -10.13 -2.64 13.67
C GLN A 69 -9.46 -3.17 14.92
N SER A 70 -8.68 -4.25 14.84
CA SER A 70 -8.05 -4.83 16.03
C SER A 70 -7.04 -3.89 16.70
N ASP A 71 -6.99 -3.91 18.03
CA ASP A 71 -5.95 -3.30 18.86
C ASP A 71 -4.92 -4.34 19.36
N SER A 72 -4.97 -5.57 18.85
CA SER A 72 -3.99 -6.61 19.17
C SER A 72 -2.84 -6.59 18.16
N TRP A 73 -1.60 -6.52 18.66
CA TRP A 73 -0.41 -6.64 17.81
C TRP A 73 -0.36 -7.99 17.07
N GLN A 74 -0.80 -9.05 17.74
CA GLN A 74 -0.86 -10.38 17.13
C GLN A 74 -1.89 -10.41 16.00
N ALA A 75 -3.09 -9.86 16.21
CA ALA A 75 -4.11 -9.81 15.16
C ALA A 75 -3.67 -8.96 13.95
N LYS A 76 -2.88 -7.90 14.19
CA LYS A 76 -2.35 -7.01 13.15
C LYS A 76 -1.26 -7.63 12.29
N THR A 77 -0.48 -8.54 12.85
CA THR A 77 0.70 -9.12 12.18
C THR A 77 0.50 -10.57 11.76
N GLN A 78 -0.43 -11.27 12.41
CA GLN A 78 -0.74 -12.67 12.18
C GLN A 78 -2.27 -12.86 12.24
N PRO A 79 -3.04 -12.22 11.33
CA PRO A 79 -4.50 -12.33 11.30
C PRO A 79 -5.01 -13.74 10.96
N GLY A 80 -4.13 -14.71 10.72
CA GLY A 80 -4.46 -16.02 10.17
C GLY A 80 -4.65 -15.97 8.66
N PRO A 81 -4.79 -17.14 8.00
CA PRO A 81 -5.06 -17.19 6.57
C PRO A 81 -6.43 -16.57 6.27
N PRO A 82 -6.56 -15.83 5.16
CA PRO A 82 -7.86 -15.40 4.70
C PRO A 82 -8.70 -16.62 4.27
N PRO A 83 -10.04 -16.47 4.21
CA PRO A 83 -10.92 -17.48 3.62
C PRO A 83 -10.52 -17.85 2.18
N ASP A 84 -10.96 -19.02 1.72
CA ASP A 84 -10.70 -19.49 0.36
C ASP A 84 -11.36 -18.57 -0.68
N LEU A 85 -10.53 -17.75 -1.33
CA LEU A 85 -10.97 -16.71 -2.25
C LEU A 85 -11.70 -17.23 -3.48
N THR A 86 -11.60 -18.54 -3.77
CA THR A 86 -12.29 -19.18 -4.89
C THR A 86 -13.75 -19.54 -4.58
N LYS A 87 -14.13 -19.63 -3.30
CA LYS A 87 -15.48 -20.03 -2.88
C LYS A 87 -16.40 -18.83 -2.73
N ASP A 88 -17.57 -18.87 -3.34
CA ASP A 88 -18.57 -17.79 -3.21
C ASP A 88 -18.97 -17.54 -1.75
N ALA A 89 -19.08 -18.61 -0.96
CA ALA A 89 -19.38 -18.54 0.48
C ALA A 89 -18.31 -17.82 1.33
N ALA A 90 -17.12 -17.58 0.77
CA ALA A 90 -16.08 -16.79 1.43
C ALA A 90 -16.31 -15.27 1.31
N TRP A 91 -17.29 -14.84 0.51
CA TRP A 91 -17.58 -13.43 0.27
C TRP A 91 -18.99 -13.09 0.76
N GLU A 92 -19.17 -11.86 1.26
CA GLU A 92 -20.52 -11.38 1.55
C GLU A 92 -21.38 -11.31 0.28
N THR A 93 -22.52 -12.00 0.28
CA THR A 93 -23.48 -12.03 -0.86
C THR A 93 -24.06 -10.64 -1.17
N SER A 94 -24.14 -9.76 -0.17
CA SER A 94 -24.62 -8.38 -0.32
C SER A 94 -23.77 -7.47 0.55
N ALA A 95 -22.49 -7.36 0.18
CA ALA A 95 -21.51 -6.58 0.90
C ALA A 95 -21.91 -5.10 0.98
N THR A 96 -22.01 -4.57 2.20
CA THR A 96 -22.26 -3.14 2.42
C THR A 96 -20.96 -2.36 2.31
N VAL A 97 -21.02 -1.13 1.77
CA VAL A 97 -19.88 -0.20 1.78
C VAL A 97 -19.48 0.13 3.21
N ARG A 98 -18.21 -0.11 3.57
CA ARG A 98 -17.65 0.20 4.89
C ARG A 98 -16.41 1.07 4.74
N ARG A 99 -16.56 2.37 4.99
CA ARG A 99 -15.45 3.34 4.99
C ARG A 99 -14.95 3.60 6.41
N ILE A 100 -14.08 2.71 6.90
CA ILE A 100 -13.45 2.86 8.21
C ILE A 100 -12.59 4.13 8.21
N SER A 101 -12.83 5.04 9.17
CA SER A 101 -12.17 6.34 9.22
C SER A 101 -10.76 6.29 9.81
N ALA A 102 -10.52 5.35 10.73
CA ALA A 102 -9.23 5.14 11.38
C ALA A 102 -9.11 3.68 11.83
N PRO A 103 -7.90 3.11 11.79
CA PRO A 103 -7.65 1.75 12.21
C PRO A 103 -7.57 1.63 13.74
N GLY A 104 -7.85 0.44 14.25
CA GLY A 104 -7.40 0.02 15.57
C GLY A 104 -5.88 0.04 15.65
N ARG A 105 -5.35 0.43 16.81
CA ARG A 105 -3.91 0.57 17.05
C ARG A 105 -3.52 -0.14 18.33
N PRO A 106 -2.61 -1.12 18.27
CA PRO A 106 -2.09 -1.76 19.47
C PRO A 106 -1.39 -0.78 20.40
N ALA A 107 -1.52 -1.01 21.71
CA ALA A 107 -0.95 -0.14 22.74
C ALA A 107 0.57 0.06 22.64
N CYS A 108 1.29 -0.89 22.02
CA CYS A 108 2.73 -0.75 21.75
C CYS A 108 3.05 0.30 20.67
N LEU A 109 2.11 0.63 19.78
CA LEU A 109 2.29 1.63 18.74
C LEU A 109 1.86 3.02 19.23
N ARG A 110 2.81 3.79 19.75
CA ARG A 110 2.57 5.18 20.15
C ARG A 110 2.51 6.08 18.90
N VAL A 111 1.30 6.43 18.48
CA VAL A 111 1.07 7.32 17.34
C VAL A 111 1.32 8.77 17.73
N GLU A 112 2.23 9.45 17.03
CA GLU A 112 2.50 10.88 17.18
C GLU A 112 1.99 11.68 15.98
N THR A 113 1.46 12.88 16.22
CA THR A 113 0.95 13.75 15.15
C THR A 113 2.06 14.57 14.49
N ARG A 114 3.13 14.90 15.22
CA ARG A 114 4.23 15.74 14.75
C ARG A 114 5.17 14.97 13.82
N SER A 115 5.63 15.66 12.77
CA SER A 115 6.64 15.12 11.88
C SER A 115 8.02 15.17 12.54
N ARG A 116 8.60 14.00 12.77
CA ARG A 116 10.05 13.89 13.04
C ARG A 116 10.79 13.89 11.69
N LYS A 117 11.99 14.45 11.67
CA LYS A 117 12.83 14.37 10.47
C LYS A 117 13.34 12.94 10.34
N THR A 118 13.27 12.38 9.14
CA THR A 118 13.99 11.15 8.79
C THR A 118 15.47 11.34 9.12
N PRO A 119 16.13 10.38 9.80
CA PRO A 119 17.55 10.46 10.05
C PRO A 119 18.33 10.73 8.74
N PRO A 120 19.32 11.63 8.73
CA PRO A 120 20.16 11.82 7.56
C PRO A 120 20.93 10.53 7.26
N MET A 121 21.26 10.27 5.99
CA MET A 121 21.89 9.00 5.58
C MET A 121 23.19 8.71 6.35
N GLY A 122 24.00 9.74 6.64
CA GLY A 122 25.22 9.57 7.43
C GLY A 122 25.00 9.10 8.87
N ALA A 123 23.81 9.33 9.45
CA ALA A 123 23.47 8.85 10.78
C ALA A 123 23.26 7.32 10.82
N LEU A 124 23.07 6.67 9.67
CA LEU A 124 22.84 5.21 9.59
C LEU A 124 24.09 4.38 9.94
N ALA A 125 25.26 5.01 10.04
CA ALA A 125 26.44 4.38 10.64
C ALA A 125 26.22 3.97 12.12
N GLN A 126 25.26 4.60 12.79
CA GLN A 126 24.87 4.25 14.16
C GLN A 126 23.68 3.28 14.18
N ALA A 127 23.70 2.32 15.11
CA ALA A 127 22.66 1.29 15.21
C ALA A 127 21.26 1.85 15.52
N ARG A 128 21.15 2.84 16.41
CA ARG A 128 19.85 3.40 16.84
C ARG A 128 19.10 4.10 15.69
N PRO A 129 19.72 4.98 14.87
CA PRO A 129 19.08 5.52 13.67
C PRO A 129 18.62 4.46 12.65
N ARG A 130 19.40 3.37 12.46
CA ARG A 130 18.96 2.25 11.62
C ARG A 130 17.71 1.58 12.18
N ALA A 131 17.71 1.26 13.46
CA ALA A 131 16.56 0.67 14.14
C ALA A 131 15.31 1.57 14.05
N GLN A 132 15.48 2.89 14.20
CA GLN A 132 14.37 3.84 14.03
C GLN A 132 13.79 3.81 12.61
N LEU A 133 14.64 3.69 11.57
CA LEU A 133 14.15 3.54 10.20
C LEU A 133 13.45 2.19 9.97
N MET A 134 14.03 1.08 10.44
CA MET A 134 13.40 -0.24 10.33
C MET A 134 12.02 -0.26 10.99
N HIS A 135 11.88 0.36 12.17
CA HIS A 135 10.58 0.50 12.84
C HIS A 135 9.60 1.38 12.06
N THR A 136 10.09 2.45 11.41
CA THR A 136 9.26 3.30 10.56
C THR A 136 8.76 2.53 9.34
N PHE A 137 9.63 1.78 8.65
CA PHE A 137 9.24 0.98 7.47
C PHE A 137 8.29 -0.14 7.85
N MET A 138 8.56 -0.87 8.93
CA MET A 138 7.64 -1.85 9.51
C MET A 138 6.23 -1.29 9.70
N HIS A 139 6.10 -0.06 10.21
CA HIS A 139 4.80 0.59 10.37
C HIS A 139 4.17 1.04 9.05
N HIS A 140 4.98 1.41 8.05
CA HIS A 140 4.48 1.66 6.70
C HIS A 140 3.85 0.41 6.08
N GLU A 141 4.49 -0.75 6.22
CA GLU A 141 3.95 -2.02 5.73
C GLU A 141 2.64 -2.41 6.43
N LEU A 142 2.55 -2.16 7.75
CA LEU A 142 1.29 -2.35 8.46
C LEU A 142 0.17 -1.49 7.86
N GLN A 143 0.46 -0.22 7.60
CA GLN A 143 -0.51 0.68 6.99
C GLN A 143 -0.89 0.25 5.57
N ALA A 144 0.06 -0.21 4.75
CA ALA A 144 -0.22 -0.70 3.41
C ALA A 144 -1.15 -1.92 3.44
N ALA A 145 -0.83 -2.92 4.28
CA ALA A 145 -1.68 -4.10 4.50
C ALA A 145 -3.12 -3.71 4.88
N GLU A 146 -3.24 -2.81 5.85
CA GLU A 146 -4.51 -2.29 6.33
C GLU A 146 -5.29 -1.53 5.25
N LEU A 147 -4.61 -0.77 4.39
CA LEU A 147 -5.24 0.05 3.35
C LEU A 147 -5.68 -0.77 2.15
N PHE A 148 -4.96 -1.83 1.79
CA PHE A 148 -5.45 -2.82 0.83
C PHE A 148 -6.68 -3.54 1.36
N ALA A 149 -6.68 -3.95 2.63
CA ALA A 149 -7.86 -4.49 3.30
C ALA A 149 -9.01 -3.46 3.35
N TRP A 150 -8.70 -2.18 3.56
CA TRP A 150 -9.69 -1.10 3.59
C TRP A 150 -10.36 -0.94 2.23
N ALA A 151 -9.62 -1.03 1.12
CA ALA A 151 -10.18 -0.93 -0.22
C ALA A 151 -11.16 -2.07 -0.54
N VAL A 152 -10.92 -3.28 -0.03
CA VAL A 152 -11.87 -4.41 -0.14
C VAL A 152 -13.23 -4.07 0.50
N LEU A 153 -13.20 -3.36 1.63
CA LEU A 153 -14.40 -2.94 2.39
C LEU A 153 -15.05 -1.68 1.85
N ALA A 154 -14.25 -0.73 1.36
CA ALA A 154 -14.70 0.57 0.88
C ALA A 154 -15.30 0.49 -0.53
N PHE A 155 -14.90 -0.51 -1.33
CA PHE A 155 -15.32 -0.67 -2.72
C PHE A 155 -15.89 -2.09 -3.01
N PRO A 156 -16.94 -2.54 -2.29
CA PRO A 156 -17.48 -3.88 -2.43
C PRO A 156 -18.03 -4.20 -3.83
N ASP A 157 -18.46 -3.16 -4.57
CA ASP A 157 -19.00 -3.29 -5.93
C ASP A 157 -17.93 -3.47 -7.01
N THR A 158 -16.65 -3.47 -6.65
CA THR A 158 -15.56 -3.75 -7.60
C THR A 158 -15.49 -5.24 -7.92
N PRO A 159 -14.91 -5.61 -9.09
CA PRO A 159 -14.74 -7.01 -9.46
C PRO A 159 -14.04 -7.81 -8.36
N ARG A 160 -14.49 -9.05 -8.16
CA ARG A 160 -13.95 -9.93 -7.11
C ARG A 160 -12.46 -10.18 -7.29
N GLU A 161 -11.99 -10.21 -8.53
CA GLU A 161 -10.58 -10.36 -8.90
C GLU A 161 -9.72 -9.22 -8.37
N PHE A 162 -10.25 -7.98 -8.38
CA PHE A 162 -9.58 -6.82 -7.80
C PHE A 162 -9.46 -7.00 -6.29
N ARG A 163 -10.58 -7.30 -5.62
CA ARG A 163 -10.63 -7.47 -4.17
C ARG A 163 -9.75 -8.63 -3.69
N ALA A 164 -9.73 -9.74 -4.42
CA ALA A 164 -8.85 -10.88 -4.15
C ALA A 164 -7.37 -10.54 -4.36
N GLY A 165 -7.05 -9.70 -5.35
CA GLY A 165 -5.71 -9.18 -5.57
C GLY A 165 -5.24 -8.28 -4.43
N LEU A 166 -6.07 -7.33 -4.00
CA LEU A 166 -5.79 -6.48 -2.84
C LEU A 166 -5.50 -7.30 -1.57
N LEU A 167 -6.25 -8.37 -1.36
CA LEU A 167 -6.02 -9.25 -0.21
C LEU A 167 -4.65 -9.94 -0.27
N ARG A 168 -4.22 -10.38 -1.46
CA ARG A 168 -2.87 -10.95 -1.65
C ARG A 168 -1.79 -9.92 -1.37
N LEU A 169 -1.94 -8.69 -1.89
CA LEU A 169 -1.01 -7.60 -1.59
C LEU A 169 -0.95 -7.34 -0.08
N ALA A 170 -2.10 -7.29 0.60
CA ALA A 170 -2.14 -7.13 2.05
C ALA A 170 -1.35 -8.22 2.79
N GLN A 171 -1.40 -9.46 2.33
CA GLN A 171 -0.62 -10.55 2.91
C GLN A 171 0.88 -10.43 2.63
N GLU A 172 1.28 -9.92 1.45
CA GLU A 172 2.67 -9.64 1.11
C GLU A 172 3.23 -8.53 2.01
N GLU A 173 2.46 -7.47 2.27
CA GLU A 173 2.88 -6.41 3.20
C GLU A 173 3.05 -6.90 4.63
N LEU A 174 2.23 -7.85 5.09
CA LEU A 174 2.45 -8.49 6.38
C LEU A 174 3.74 -9.33 6.42
N GLN A 175 4.18 -9.86 5.27
CA GLN A 175 5.48 -10.53 5.16
C GLN A 175 6.63 -9.52 5.16
N HIS A 176 6.49 -8.40 4.46
CA HIS A 176 7.46 -7.29 4.49
C HIS A 176 7.62 -6.75 5.91
N LEU A 177 6.51 -6.51 6.61
CA LEU A 177 6.46 -6.13 8.02
C LEU A 177 7.27 -7.09 8.88
N ALA A 178 7.07 -8.40 8.71
CA ALA A 178 7.77 -9.42 9.48
C ALA A 178 9.29 -9.40 9.27
N LEU A 179 9.77 -9.10 8.05
CA LEU A 179 11.20 -8.93 7.77
C LEU A 179 11.78 -7.76 8.55
N TYR A 180 11.12 -6.60 8.50
CA TYR A 180 11.57 -5.43 9.25
C TYR A 180 11.51 -5.65 10.76
N GLN A 181 10.48 -6.33 11.27
CA GLN A 181 10.37 -6.66 12.68
C GLN A 181 11.51 -7.58 13.14
N GLN A 182 11.85 -8.60 12.34
CA GLN A 182 12.96 -9.51 12.64
C GLN A 182 14.29 -8.76 12.66
N HIS A 183 14.53 -7.89 11.68
CA HIS A 183 15.77 -7.11 11.63
C HIS A 183 15.84 -6.04 12.74
N LEU A 184 14.73 -5.40 13.09
CA LEU A 184 14.65 -4.50 14.24
C LEU A 184 15.11 -5.19 15.53
N LYS A 185 14.71 -6.45 15.72
CA LYS A 185 15.15 -7.29 16.84
C LYS A 185 16.65 -7.57 16.79
N SER A 186 17.21 -7.83 15.61
CA SER A 186 18.66 -8.04 15.43
C SER A 186 19.47 -6.80 15.85
N LEU A 187 18.90 -5.61 15.65
CA LEU A 187 19.47 -4.33 16.06
C LEU A 187 19.27 -4.00 17.56
N GLY A 188 18.77 -4.95 18.36
CA GLY A 188 18.58 -4.80 19.81
C GLY A 188 17.34 -3.99 20.22
N HIS A 189 16.39 -3.81 19.29
CA HIS A 189 15.18 -3.02 19.50
C HIS A 189 13.91 -3.87 19.33
N LYS A 190 12.78 -3.37 19.83
CA LYS A 190 11.48 -4.01 19.69
C LYS A 190 10.43 -3.04 19.16
N VAL A 191 9.33 -3.61 18.67
CA VAL A 191 8.16 -2.84 18.23
C VAL A 191 7.66 -2.00 19.41
N GLY A 192 7.55 -0.69 19.18
CA GLY A 192 7.09 0.29 20.16
C GLY A 192 8.20 1.09 20.85
N ASP A 193 9.46 0.73 20.63
CA ASP A 193 10.60 1.53 21.13
C ASP A 193 10.64 2.93 20.50
N PHE A 194 10.12 3.07 19.28
CA PHE A 194 10.02 4.33 18.56
C PHE A 194 8.54 4.69 18.30
N PRO A 195 8.19 5.99 18.25
CA PRO A 195 6.84 6.42 17.89
C PRO A 195 6.58 6.24 16.39
N VAL A 196 5.32 6.09 16.04
CA VAL A 196 4.85 5.91 14.65
C VAL A 196 3.97 7.07 14.20
N ARG A 197 3.68 7.13 12.89
CA ARG A 197 2.76 8.11 12.32
C ARG A 197 1.86 7.44 11.30
N ASP A 198 0.55 7.59 11.47
CA ASP A 198 -0.46 7.09 10.53
C ASP A 198 -0.60 7.95 9.27
N TRP A 199 0.52 8.21 8.60
CA TRP A 199 0.61 9.17 7.50
C TRP A 199 -0.12 8.71 6.23
N PHE A 200 -0.16 7.40 5.93
CA PHE A 200 -0.95 6.88 4.79
C PHE A 200 -2.45 6.97 5.10
N TRP A 201 -2.88 6.54 6.29
CA TRP A 201 -4.29 6.62 6.72
C TRP A 201 -4.87 8.04 6.68
N GLN A 202 -4.06 9.05 7.03
CA GLN A 202 -4.44 10.47 6.93
C GLN A 202 -4.75 10.94 5.51
N ARG A 203 -4.28 10.22 4.47
CA ARG A 203 -4.51 10.56 3.05
C ARG A 203 -5.51 9.63 2.38
N MET A 204 -5.60 8.39 2.85
CA MET A 204 -6.29 7.31 2.16
C MET A 204 -7.72 7.09 2.64
N SER A 205 -8.02 7.39 3.92
CA SER A 205 -9.36 7.17 4.50
C SER A 205 -10.50 7.90 3.78
N ASN A 206 -10.19 9.00 3.09
CA ASN A 206 -11.13 9.78 2.29
C ASN A 206 -11.01 9.54 0.78
N CYS A 207 -10.34 8.48 0.35
CA CYS A 207 -10.18 8.17 -1.06
C CYS A 207 -11.57 7.92 -1.70
N PRO A 208 -11.95 8.67 -2.76
CA PRO A 208 -13.34 8.71 -3.20
C PRO A 208 -13.76 7.48 -4.01
N SER A 209 -12.83 6.83 -4.69
CA SER A 209 -13.11 5.79 -5.69
C SER A 209 -12.00 4.74 -5.76
N PRO A 210 -12.27 3.53 -6.31
CA PRO A 210 -11.24 2.53 -6.53
C PRO A 210 -10.15 3.01 -7.51
N LEU A 211 -10.50 3.83 -8.51
CA LEU A 211 -9.53 4.45 -9.42
C LEU A 211 -8.56 5.38 -8.67
N ALA A 212 -9.08 6.24 -7.79
CA ALA A 212 -8.24 7.12 -6.97
C ALA A 212 -7.37 6.32 -5.98
N PHE A 213 -7.87 5.17 -5.50
CA PHE A 213 -7.12 4.29 -4.61
C PHE A 213 -5.91 3.67 -5.33
N VAL A 214 -6.10 3.07 -6.50
CA VAL A 214 -4.97 2.48 -7.26
C VAL A 214 -4.00 3.55 -7.75
N ALA A 215 -4.48 4.78 -8.04
CA ALA A 215 -3.62 5.90 -8.38
C ALA A 215 -2.76 6.36 -7.20
N LEU A 216 -3.33 6.45 -6.00
CA LEU A 216 -2.65 6.97 -4.82
C LEU A 216 -1.80 5.89 -4.12
N GLN A 217 -2.38 4.77 -3.70
CA GLN A 217 -1.67 3.70 -3.00
C GLN A 217 -0.69 3.01 -3.95
N GLY A 218 -1.21 2.43 -5.03
CA GLY A 218 -0.43 1.60 -5.94
C GLY A 218 0.60 2.37 -6.77
N LEU A 219 0.12 3.17 -7.72
CA LEU A 219 1.00 3.90 -8.64
C LEU A 219 1.81 5.01 -7.94
N GLY A 220 1.25 5.58 -6.88
CA GLY A 220 1.87 6.65 -6.10
C GLY A 220 2.81 6.14 -5.01
N LEU A 221 2.26 5.56 -3.94
CA LEU A 221 3.04 5.15 -2.76
C LEU A 221 3.94 3.95 -3.04
N GLU A 222 3.42 2.86 -3.62
CA GLU A 222 4.28 1.71 -3.98
C GLU A 222 5.27 2.08 -5.09
N GLY A 223 4.84 2.90 -6.04
CA GLY A 223 5.75 3.50 -7.03
C GLY A 223 6.91 4.28 -6.39
N ALA A 224 6.65 5.03 -5.32
CA ALA A 224 7.69 5.73 -4.56
C ALA A 224 8.57 4.79 -3.74
N ASN A 225 8.01 3.66 -3.26
CA ASN A 225 8.77 2.62 -2.57
C ASN A 225 9.86 2.01 -3.47
N LEU A 226 9.64 1.86 -4.78
CA LEU A 226 10.69 1.43 -5.73
C LEU A 226 11.95 2.34 -5.68
N ASP A 227 11.74 3.65 -5.53
CA ASP A 227 12.84 4.62 -5.44
C ASP A 227 13.47 4.60 -4.03
N HIS A 228 12.63 4.55 -3.00
CA HIS A 228 13.08 4.56 -1.61
C HIS A 228 13.85 3.29 -1.24
N SER A 229 13.41 2.13 -1.71
CA SER A 229 14.05 0.85 -1.45
C SER A 229 15.46 0.79 -2.05
N ALA A 230 15.64 1.24 -3.29
CA ALA A 230 16.98 1.36 -3.88
C ALA A 230 17.87 2.32 -3.08
N ARG A 231 17.34 3.50 -2.74
CA ARG A 231 18.11 4.51 -1.98
C ARG A 231 18.53 4.00 -0.61
N PHE A 232 17.63 3.36 0.13
CA PHE A 232 17.92 2.86 1.47
C PHE A 232 18.74 1.57 1.44
N SER A 233 18.62 0.72 0.42
CA SER A 233 19.55 -0.41 0.23
C SER A 233 20.99 0.10 0.18
N CYS A 234 21.29 1.06 -0.72
CA CYS A 234 22.64 1.64 -0.81
C CYS A 234 23.10 2.26 0.51
N ALA A 235 22.21 2.95 1.22
CA ALA A 235 22.54 3.60 2.47
C ALA A 235 22.82 2.60 3.61
N PHE A 236 22.08 1.49 3.69
CA PHE A 236 22.34 0.43 4.66
C PHE A 236 23.63 -0.32 4.34
N GLN A 237 23.88 -0.62 3.06
CA GLN A 237 25.13 -1.23 2.62
C GLN A 237 26.33 -0.37 2.99
N ALA A 238 26.27 0.94 2.73
CA ALA A 238 27.33 1.88 3.08
C ALA A 238 27.55 2.01 4.60
N ALA A 239 26.51 1.72 5.40
CA ALA A 239 26.57 1.70 6.85
C ALA A 239 27.00 0.35 7.45
N GLY A 240 27.32 -0.64 6.62
CA GLY A 240 27.67 -2.00 7.04
C GLY A 240 26.49 -2.86 7.50
N ASP A 241 25.26 -2.44 7.21
CA ASP A 241 24.04 -3.21 7.51
C ASP A 241 23.59 -3.98 6.26
N THR A 242 24.28 -5.10 6.00
CA THR A 242 24.04 -5.96 4.83
C THR A 242 22.65 -6.61 4.85
N GLU A 243 22.13 -6.97 6.03
CA GLU A 243 20.78 -7.53 6.16
C GLU A 243 19.71 -6.48 5.86
N GLY A 244 19.88 -5.25 6.38
CA GLY A 244 19.00 -4.13 6.03
C GLY A 244 18.96 -3.88 4.52
N ALA A 245 20.11 -3.88 3.85
CA ALA A 245 20.20 -3.73 2.41
C ALA A 245 19.45 -4.85 1.66
N ARG A 246 19.69 -6.10 2.04
CA ARG A 246 19.04 -7.29 1.45
C ARG A 246 17.51 -7.26 1.60
N ILE A 247 17.01 -6.80 2.75
CA ILE A 247 15.57 -6.65 2.97
C ILE A 247 14.99 -5.60 2.01
N MET A 248 15.63 -4.44 1.88
CA MET A 248 15.17 -3.40 0.95
C MET A 248 15.18 -3.87 -0.52
N GLU A 249 16.20 -4.64 -0.93
CA GLU A 249 16.28 -5.19 -2.29
C GLU A 249 15.17 -6.19 -2.58
N ARG A 250 14.87 -7.07 -1.62
CA ARG A 250 13.75 -8.00 -1.74
C ARG A 250 12.44 -7.25 -1.89
N ILE A 251 12.16 -6.31 -0.99
CA ILE A 251 10.91 -5.54 -1.02
C ILE A 251 10.81 -4.77 -2.33
N CYS A 252 11.88 -4.10 -2.77
CA CYS A 252 11.90 -3.43 -4.08
C CYS A 252 11.46 -4.33 -5.23
N LYS A 253 11.82 -5.62 -5.19
CA LYS A 253 11.44 -6.58 -6.23
C LYS A 253 9.97 -6.99 -6.15
N ASP A 254 9.47 -7.17 -4.94
CA ASP A 254 8.08 -7.52 -4.67
C ASP A 254 7.15 -6.33 -5.05
N GLU A 255 7.56 -5.10 -4.75
CA GLU A 255 6.86 -3.84 -5.11
C GLU A 255 6.64 -3.65 -6.63
N GLU A 256 7.49 -4.21 -7.48
CA GLU A 256 7.27 -4.16 -8.94
C GLU A 256 5.92 -4.80 -9.31
N GLY A 257 5.55 -5.88 -8.61
CA GLY A 257 4.28 -6.58 -8.79
C GLY A 257 3.08 -5.78 -8.28
N HIS A 258 3.26 -5.00 -7.21
CA HIS A 258 2.21 -4.17 -6.62
C HIS A 258 1.86 -2.99 -7.53
N VAL A 259 2.89 -2.36 -8.09
CA VAL A 259 2.73 -1.27 -9.06
C VAL A 259 2.11 -1.79 -10.37
N ASP A 260 2.55 -2.94 -10.89
CA ASP A 260 1.96 -3.52 -12.09
C ASP A 260 0.50 -3.97 -11.89
N PHE A 261 0.16 -4.56 -10.73
CA PHE A 261 -1.23 -4.82 -10.36
C PHE A 261 -2.07 -3.55 -10.45
N SER A 262 -1.57 -2.46 -9.87
CA SER A 262 -2.27 -1.18 -9.82
C SER A 262 -2.38 -0.52 -11.19
N ARG A 263 -1.35 -0.63 -12.04
CA ARG A 263 -1.37 -0.20 -13.45
C ARG A 263 -2.47 -0.93 -14.22
N ARG A 264 -2.53 -2.26 -14.15
CA ARG A 264 -3.54 -3.06 -14.86
C ARG A 264 -4.95 -2.68 -14.44
N TRP A 265 -5.21 -2.52 -13.14
CA TRP A 265 -6.52 -2.11 -12.63
C TRP A 265 -6.87 -0.66 -12.96
N PHE A 266 -5.88 0.23 -12.97
CA PHE A 266 -6.07 1.59 -13.48
C PHE A 266 -6.58 1.55 -14.92
N GLU A 267 -5.88 0.83 -15.80
CA GLU A 267 -6.23 0.68 -17.21
C GLU A 267 -7.62 0.07 -17.41
N ILE A 268 -7.98 -0.95 -16.61
CA ILE A 268 -9.31 -1.57 -16.62
C ILE A 268 -10.40 -0.58 -16.19
N PHE A 269 -10.19 0.19 -15.11
CA PHE A 269 -11.18 1.14 -14.62
C PHE A 269 -11.35 2.36 -15.54
N THR A 270 -10.31 2.72 -16.30
CA THR A 270 -10.38 3.84 -17.27
C THR A 270 -10.73 3.40 -18.69
N ASP A 271 -10.68 2.11 -19.00
CA ASP A 271 -10.77 1.57 -20.36
C ASP A 271 -9.79 2.27 -21.32
N ALA A 272 -8.56 2.51 -20.83
CA ALA A 272 -7.54 3.28 -21.54
C ALA A 272 -6.14 2.95 -21.01
N PRO A 273 -5.07 3.06 -21.82
CA PRO A 273 -3.70 2.90 -21.36
C PRO A 273 -3.32 3.90 -20.26
N LEU A 274 -2.46 3.48 -19.34
CA LEU A 274 -1.94 4.38 -18.31
C LEU A 274 -1.13 5.51 -18.95
N THR A 275 -1.46 6.75 -18.60
CA THR A 275 -0.64 7.93 -18.91
C THR A 275 -0.41 8.74 -17.65
N TYR A 276 0.67 9.53 -17.62
CA TYR A 276 0.97 10.41 -16.49
C TYR A 276 -0.17 11.40 -16.21
N GLU A 277 -0.77 11.99 -17.25
CA GLU A 277 -1.87 12.95 -17.07
C GLU A 277 -3.16 12.28 -16.57
N ALA A 278 -3.50 11.08 -17.05
CA ALA A 278 -4.64 10.33 -16.54
C ALA A 278 -4.44 9.97 -15.05
N TRP A 279 -3.26 9.46 -14.69
CA TRP A 279 -2.91 9.15 -13.30
C TRP A 279 -2.97 10.39 -12.41
N LYS A 280 -2.36 11.49 -12.84
CA LYS A 280 -2.37 12.78 -12.12
C LYS A 280 -3.79 13.29 -11.90
N LYS A 281 -4.68 13.15 -12.89
CA LYS A 281 -6.11 13.53 -12.78
C LYS A 281 -6.88 12.65 -11.78
N ALA A 282 -6.49 11.38 -11.64
CA ALA A 282 -7.10 10.44 -10.71
C ALA A 282 -6.64 10.61 -9.25
N LEU A 283 -5.51 11.29 -9.01
CA LEU A 283 -5.03 11.57 -7.65
C LEU A 283 -6.02 12.46 -6.88
N PRO A 284 -6.17 12.29 -5.56
CA PRO A 284 -6.92 13.24 -4.74
C PRO A 284 -6.36 14.66 -4.86
N LYS A 285 -7.23 15.67 -4.89
CA LYS A 285 -6.88 17.08 -5.20
C LYS A 285 -5.74 17.65 -4.34
N GLN A 286 -5.63 17.21 -3.09
CA GLN A 286 -4.62 17.64 -2.13
C GLN A 286 -3.25 16.96 -2.31
N VAL A 287 -3.11 16.07 -3.30
CA VAL A 287 -1.92 15.26 -3.53
C VAL A 287 -1.32 15.59 -4.89
N THR A 288 -0.05 16.00 -4.87
CA THR A 288 0.70 16.33 -6.09
C THR A 288 1.63 15.19 -6.48
N PRO A 289 1.82 14.90 -7.78
CA PRO A 289 2.74 13.86 -8.27
C PRO A 289 4.15 13.91 -7.67
N GLY A 290 4.69 15.11 -7.42
CA GLY A 290 6.03 15.29 -6.84
C GLY A 290 6.22 14.70 -5.44
N LEU A 291 5.15 14.28 -4.76
CA LEU A 291 5.20 13.51 -3.51
C LEU A 291 5.74 12.09 -3.73
N PHE A 292 5.46 11.50 -4.90
CA PHE A 292 5.78 10.10 -5.24
C PHE A 292 7.09 9.94 -6.01
N ARG A 293 7.80 11.05 -6.22
CA ARG A 293 9.11 11.04 -6.87
C ARG A 293 10.19 10.93 -5.80
N GLY A 294 10.79 9.74 -5.69
CA GLY A 294 12.03 9.56 -4.95
C GLY A 294 13.21 10.26 -5.63
N ARG A 295 14.28 10.46 -4.87
CA ARG A 295 15.50 11.13 -5.35
C ARG A 295 16.72 10.29 -5.00
N PRO A 296 17.39 9.68 -5.99
CA PRO A 296 17.00 9.59 -7.41
C PRO A 296 15.76 8.72 -7.63
N ILE A 297 15.16 8.81 -8.83
CA ILE A 297 14.11 7.90 -9.28
C ILE A 297 14.74 6.56 -9.73
N ASN A 298 14.15 5.43 -9.37
CA ASN A 298 14.59 4.11 -9.79
C ASN A 298 13.92 3.74 -11.12
N ARG A 299 14.50 4.23 -12.22
CA ARG A 299 13.95 4.05 -13.57
C ARG A 299 13.80 2.58 -13.94
N GLN A 300 14.81 1.76 -13.61
CA GLN A 300 14.81 0.34 -13.95
C GLN A 300 13.63 -0.40 -13.31
N ALA A 301 13.42 -0.21 -12.00
CA ALA A 301 12.32 -0.89 -11.31
C ALA A 301 10.94 -0.37 -11.78
N ARG A 302 10.82 0.95 -12.03
CA ARG A 302 9.57 1.53 -12.57
C ARG A 302 9.23 1.00 -13.98
N LEU A 303 10.23 0.83 -14.84
CA LEU A 303 10.05 0.18 -16.15
C LEU A 303 9.66 -1.30 -15.99
N ALA A 304 10.29 -2.02 -15.06
CA ALA A 304 9.97 -3.42 -14.78
C ALA A 304 8.54 -3.60 -14.25
N ALA A 305 8.04 -2.62 -13.50
CA ALA A 305 6.65 -2.50 -13.06
C ALA A 305 5.65 -2.09 -14.17
N GLY A 306 6.13 -1.86 -15.40
CA GLY A 306 5.30 -1.50 -16.55
C GLY A 306 4.96 -0.01 -16.68
N LEU A 307 5.62 0.87 -15.92
CA LEU A 307 5.51 2.32 -16.16
C LEU A 307 6.40 2.70 -17.33
N ASP A 308 5.82 3.28 -18.38
CA ASP A 308 6.59 3.62 -19.57
C ASP A 308 7.58 4.77 -19.34
N GLN A 309 8.52 4.91 -20.28
CA GLN A 309 9.54 5.96 -20.25
C GLN A 309 8.95 7.37 -20.16
N THR A 310 7.83 7.63 -20.84
CA THR A 310 7.17 8.95 -20.89
C THR A 310 6.57 9.30 -19.53
N PHE A 311 5.94 8.34 -18.87
CA PHE A 311 5.41 8.46 -17.52
C PHE A 311 6.52 8.81 -16.53
N ILE A 312 7.63 8.07 -16.59
CA ILE A 312 8.77 8.26 -15.68
C ILE A 312 9.40 9.63 -15.92
N ASP A 313 9.58 10.05 -17.18
CA ASP A 313 10.15 11.36 -17.52
C ASP A 313 9.25 12.52 -17.04
N ALA A 314 7.93 12.36 -17.12
CA ALA A 314 6.98 13.36 -16.63
C ALA A 314 6.98 13.45 -15.09
N LEU A 315 7.03 12.31 -14.41
CA LEU A 315 7.15 12.26 -12.95
C LEU A 315 8.46 12.89 -12.49
N GLU A 316 9.57 12.59 -13.15
CA GLU A 316 10.89 13.15 -12.83
C GLU A 316 10.92 14.69 -12.98
N ARG A 317 10.20 15.24 -13.97
CA ARG A 317 10.05 16.68 -14.19
C ARG A 317 9.08 17.37 -13.22
N SER A 318 8.30 16.62 -12.45
CA SER A 318 7.28 17.20 -11.56
C SER A 318 7.90 18.07 -10.46
N PRO A 319 7.34 19.24 -10.13
CA PRO A 319 7.84 20.08 -9.05
C PRO A 319 7.76 19.32 -7.71
N SER A 320 8.72 19.53 -6.81
CA SER A 320 8.69 18.91 -5.48
C SER A 320 7.45 19.37 -4.72
N ALA A 321 6.89 18.49 -3.88
CA ALA A 321 5.80 18.84 -2.96
C ALA A 321 6.12 20.09 -2.07
N THR A 322 7.40 20.37 -1.82
CA THR A 322 7.84 21.56 -1.08
C THR A 322 7.75 22.86 -1.91
N LEU A 323 7.90 22.77 -3.23
CA LEU A 323 7.80 23.91 -4.15
C LEU A 323 6.33 24.20 -4.47
N ALA A 324 5.52 23.18 -4.73
CA ALA A 324 4.10 23.31 -5.04
C ALA A 324 3.30 24.00 -3.91
N ARG A 325 3.63 23.72 -2.64
CA ARG A 325 3.00 24.39 -1.48
C ARG A 325 3.36 25.88 -1.38
N LYS A 326 4.51 26.32 -1.91
CA LYS A 326 4.90 27.74 -1.94
C LYS A 326 4.22 28.51 -3.07
N GLU A 327 3.86 27.83 -4.16
CA GLU A 327 3.15 28.42 -5.30
C GLU A 327 1.65 28.58 -4.99
N GLN A 328 1.03 27.58 -4.35
CA GLN A 328 -0.38 27.64 -3.92
C GLN A 328 -0.67 28.62 -2.77
N LEU A 329 0.34 29.13 -2.08
CA LEU A 329 0.20 30.17 -1.05
C LEU A 329 0.48 31.59 -1.59
N LYS A 330 0.79 31.70 -2.90
CA LYS A 330 1.03 32.97 -3.60
C LYS A 330 -0.14 33.37 -4.51
N GLU A 331 -1.13 32.50 -4.67
CA GLU A 331 -2.43 32.75 -5.31
C GLU A 331 -3.51 32.92 -4.25
#